data_AF-A0A947H9B4-F1
#
_entry.id   AF-A0A947H9B4-F1
#
_cell.length_a   1.000
_cell.length_b   1.000
_cell.length_c   1.000
_cell.angle_alpha   90.00
_cell.angle_beta   90.00
_cell.angle_gamma   90.00
#
_symmetry.space_group_name_H-M   'P 1'
#
loop_
_entity.id
_entity.type
_entity.pdbx_description
1 polymer ?
#
loop_
_entity_poly.entity_id
_entity_poly.type
_entity_poly.pdbx_seq_one_letter_code
_entity_poly.pdbx_strand_id
1 'polypeptide(L)'
;MLSPDLSPSAAVHGCKARELANNHGSGNACRIFPLKHLTHFQHEQIWSARLEAGKVWNQCRDIHLEARTSTLRRALGDAVLSTRTGQHWPNRTDLQQATKGLYAMHSQSVQMICHTFLQNIDTTRKLRKSGVKIRYPYKTKHTYTLMWPAQAVKVTENRVILPMGRGREPLVLNLKLPEGAGACKLVFNDGYELHVTYHVDDAQESPGTRKACVDLGEIHQAAVSTDSGQAIVVSGRGIRSLKRQRS
;
A
#
# COMPACT_ATOMS: atom_id res chain seq x y z
N MET A 1 9.67 22.71 -36.68
CA MET A 1 10.44 22.34 -35.46
C MET A 1 9.60 22.69 -34.24
N LEU A 2 8.78 21.75 -33.79
CA LEU A 2 8.00 21.85 -32.55
C LEU A 2 8.10 20.47 -31.89
N SER A 3 8.80 20.43 -30.75
CA SER A 3 8.97 19.23 -29.93
C SER A 3 7.70 18.98 -29.12
N PRO A 4 7.16 17.76 -29.06
CA PRO A 4 6.07 17.42 -28.15
C PRO A 4 6.63 17.11 -26.75
N ASP A 5 6.02 17.75 -25.76
CA ASP A 5 6.26 17.62 -24.33
C ASP A 5 5.77 16.25 -23.83
N LEU A 6 6.72 15.35 -23.54
CA LEU A 6 6.46 14.03 -22.96
C LEU A 6 6.37 14.17 -21.43
N SER A 7 5.14 14.19 -20.96
CA SER A 7 4.78 14.09 -19.54
C SER A 7 4.89 12.63 -19.05
N PRO A 8 5.67 12.33 -17.98
CA PRO A 8 5.61 11.01 -17.36
C PRO A 8 4.59 11.02 -16.20
N SER A 9 3.34 10.65 -16.53
CA SER A 9 2.33 10.22 -15.57
C SER A 9 2.55 8.73 -15.25
N ALA A 10 3.40 8.43 -14.28
CA ALA A 10 3.55 7.08 -13.74
C ALA A 10 4.09 7.12 -12.30
N ALA A 11 3.29 7.60 -11.35
CA ALA A 11 3.52 7.31 -9.94
C ALA A 11 2.99 5.90 -9.64
N VAL A 12 3.76 4.92 -10.12
CA VAL A 12 3.65 3.49 -9.80
C VAL A 12 3.43 3.34 -8.30
N HIS A 13 2.22 2.95 -7.89
CA HIS A 13 1.98 2.38 -6.56
C HIS A 13 2.58 0.97 -6.58
N GLY A 14 3.90 0.92 -6.65
CA GLY A 14 4.69 -0.28 -6.44
C GLY A 14 4.60 -0.60 -4.96
N CYS A 15 3.92 -1.70 -4.67
CA CYS A 15 3.93 -2.36 -3.39
C CYS A 15 5.39 -2.62 -3.00
N LYS A 16 6.00 -1.75 -2.18
CA LYS A 16 7.28 -2.08 -1.52
C LYS A 16 6.97 -3.05 -0.38
N ALA A 17 6.91 -4.33 -0.72
CA ALA A 17 6.95 -5.45 0.19
C ALA A 17 8.36 -5.63 0.82
N ARG A 18 9.02 -4.54 1.24
CA ARG A 18 10.40 -4.61 1.74
C ARG A 18 10.68 -3.54 2.79
N GLU A 19 10.00 -3.66 3.94
CA GLU A 19 10.53 -3.22 5.24
C GLU A 19 9.68 -3.77 6.41
N LEU A 20 9.67 -5.09 6.57
CA LEU A 20 9.36 -5.78 7.83
C LEU A 20 10.32 -6.97 8.05
N ALA A 21 11.52 -6.92 7.46
CA ALA A 21 12.56 -7.91 7.67
C ALA A 21 13.51 -7.41 8.76
N ASN A 22 13.06 -7.52 10.01
CA ASN A 22 13.89 -7.64 11.21
C ASN A 22 12.99 -8.19 12.32
N ASN A 23 12.61 -9.44 12.16
CA ASN A 23 12.27 -10.44 13.17
C ASN A 23 12.17 -11.77 12.42
N HIS A 24 12.84 -12.81 12.90
CA HIS A 24 12.69 -14.16 12.34
C HIS A 24 11.25 -14.63 12.61
N GLY A 25 10.51 -15.08 11.58
CA GLY A 25 9.24 -15.80 11.70
C GLY A 25 8.05 -15.23 10.89
N SER A 26 7.41 -16.10 10.09
CA SER A 26 6.17 -15.92 9.31
C SER A 26 6.18 -14.94 8.13
N GLY A 27 5.84 -15.44 6.94
CA GLY A 27 5.67 -14.65 5.72
C GLY A 27 4.21 -14.31 5.44
N ASN A 28 3.88 -13.03 5.29
CA ASN A 28 2.58 -12.62 4.74
C ASN A 28 2.65 -12.63 3.20
N ALA A 29 1.84 -13.47 2.56
CA ALA A 29 1.66 -13.47 1.11
C ALA A 29 0.47 -12.58 0.70
N CYS A 30 0.49 -12.09 -0.54
CA CYS A 30 -0.62 -11.31 -1.11
C CYS A 30 -1.16 -12.01 -2.36
N ARG A 31 -2.48 -12.21 -2.43
CA ARG A 31 -3.18 -12.73 -3.60
C ARG A 31 -4.12 -11.67 -4.15
N ILE A 32 -4.14 -11.54 -5.48
CA ILE A 32 -4.93 -10.55 -6.20
C ILE A 32 -6.17 -11.23 -6.80
N PHE A 33 -7.34 -10.63 -6.57
CA PHE A 33 -8.63 -11.08 -7.09
C PHE A 33 -9.25 -9.98 -7.96
N PRO A 34 -9.26 -10.15 -9.29
CA PRO A 34 -9.96 -9.22 -10.18
C PRO A 34 -11.48 -9.24 -9.94
N LEU A 35 -12.10 -8.08 -9.78
CA LEU A 35 -13.53 -7.90 -9.52
C LEU A 35 -14.29 -7.63 -10.81
N LYS A 36 -14.44 -8.66 -11.66
CA LYS A 36 -15.02 -8.53 -13.01
C LYS A 36 -16.54 -8.35 -13.04
N HIS A 37 -17.24 -8.74 -11.98
CA HIS A 37 -18.70 -8.84 -11.95
C HIS A 37 -19.30 -7.96 -10.85
N LEU A 38 -18.86 -6.71 -10.79
CA LEU A 38 -19.43 -5.72 -9.89
C LEU A 38 -20.75 -5.19 -10.47
N THR A 39 -21.77 -5.14 -9.62
CA THR A 39 -23.03 -4.44 -9.92
C THR A 39 -22.81 -2.94 -9.95
N HIS A 40 -23.72 -2.21 -10.61
CA HIS A 40 -23.70 -0.74 -10.62
C HIS A 40 -23.66 -0.15 -9.19
N PHE A 41 -24.48 -0.70 -8.29
CA PHE A 41 -24.51 -0.29 -6.90
C PHE A 41 -23.15 -0.48 -6.20
N GLN A 42 -22.49 -1.62 -6.39
CA GLN A 42 -21.16 -1.84 -5.82
C GLN A 42 -20.12 -0.87 -6.41
N HIS A 43 -20.22 -0.55 -7.70
CA HIS A 43 -19.38 0.47 -8.32
C HIS A 43 -19.55 1.84 -7.65
N GLU A 44 -20.78 2.28 -7.40
CA GLU A 44 -21.08 3.53 -6.70
C GLU A 44 -20.59 3.51 -5.24
N GLN A 45 -20.83 2.42 -4.51
CA GLN A 45 -20.34 2.23 -3.15
C GLN A 45 -18.82 2.38 -3.09
N ILE A 46 -18.10 1.68 -3.98
CA ILE A 46 -16.64 1.73 -4.07
C ILE A 46 -16.18 3.14 -4.43
N TRP A 47 -16.77 3.76 -5.45
CA TRP A 47 -16.39 5.09 -5.91
C TRP A 47 -16.55 6.15 -4.80
N SER A 48 -17.72 6.19 -4.17
CA SER A 48 -18.02 7.09 -3.05
C SER A 48 -17.05 6.91 -1.88
N ALA A 49 -16.78 5.66 -1.49
CA ALA A 49 -15.83 5.39 -0.42
C ALA A 49 -14.39 5.79 -0.80
N ARG A 50 -13.98 5.64 -2.06
CA ARG A 50 -12.64 6.04 -2.52
C ARG A 50 -12.45 7.56 -2.52
N LEU A 51 -13.50 8.33 -2.82
CA LEU A 51 -13.49 9.78 -2.67
C LEU A 51 -13.32 10.18 -1.20
N GLU A 52 -14.09 9.57 -0.30
CA GLU A 52 -13.93 9.77 1.16
C GLU A 52 -12.51 9.41 1.64
N ALA A 53 -11.93 8.33 1.13
CA ALA A 53 -10.56 7.92 1.45
C ALA A 53 -9.53 8.97 1.00
N GLY A 54 -9.77 9.60 -0.16
CA GLY A 54 -8.99 10.72 -0.66
C GLY A 54 -9.02 11.91 0.32
N LYS A 55 -10.19 12.25 0.86
CA LYS A 55 -10.33 13.32 1.85
C LYS A 55 -9.55 13.04 3.14
N VAL A 56 -9.61 11.80 3.67
CA VAL A 56 -8.83 11.39 4.86
C VAL A 56 -7.33 11.58 4.60
N TRP A 57 -6.85 11.11 3.45
CA TRP A 57 -5.45 11.26 3.06
C TRP A 57 -5.03 12.74 3.00
N ASN A 58 -5.86 13.57 2.38
CA ASN A 58 -5.59 15.00 2.24
C ASN A 58 -5.54 15.69 3.60
N GLN A 59 -6.44 15.37 4.54
CA GLN A 59 -6.38 15.94 5.88
C GLN A 59 -5.10 15.54 6.62
N CYS A 60 -4.68 14.27 6.54
CA CYS A 60 -3.41 13.83 7.12
C CYS A 60 -2.22 14.63 6.55
N ARG A 61 -2.22 14.83 5.23
CA ARG A 61 -1.22 15.64 4.54
C ARG A 61 -1.25 17.10 5.00
N ASP A 62 -2.42 17.70 5.12
CA ASP A 62 -2.57 19.11 5.45
C ASP A 62 -2.12 19.40 6.88
N ILE A 63 -2.49 18.54 7.84
CA ILE A 63 -1.99 18.60 9.22
C ILE A 63 -0.46 18.51 9.25
N HIS A 64 0.12 17.59 8.48
CA HIS A 64 1.57 17.44 8.41
C HIS A 64 2.26 18.62 7.70
N LEU A 65 1.63 19.20 6.69
CA LEU A 65 2.13 20.39 5.98
C LEU A 65 2.11 21.62 6.89
N GLU A 66 1.05 21.80 7.68
CA GLU A 66 0.92 22.86 8.67
C GLU A 66 2.02 22.75 9.73
N ALA A 67 2.22 21.56 10.32
CA ALA A 67 3.28 21.31 11.30
C ALA A 67 4.69 21.61 10.75
N ARG A 68 4.93 21.27 9.48
CA ARG A 68 6.21 21.59 8.81
C ARG A 68 6.39 23.10 8.62
N THR A 69 5.34 23.77 8.18
CA THR A 69 5.40 25.21 7.85
C THR A 69 5.52 26.06 9.10
N SER A 70 4.79 25.70 10.17
CA SER A 70 4.91 26.35 11.49
C SER A 70 6.30 26.16 12.09
N THR A 71 6.89 24.96 11.99
CA THR A 71 8.27 24.71 12.44
C THR A 71 9.28 25.60 11.71
N LEU A 72 9.12 25.76 10.39
CA LEU A 72 9.99 26.63 9.60
C LEU A 72 9.82 28.11 9.95
N ARG A 73 8.57 28.59 10.07
CA ARG A 73 8.28 29.98 10.47
C ARG A 73 8.85 30.32 11.84
N ARG A 74 8.74 29.41 12.81
CA ARG A 74 9.35 29.59 14.14
C ARG A 74 10.86 29.67 14.08
N ALA A 75 11.51 28.84 13.27
CA ALA A 75 12.96 28.92 13.06
C ALA A 75 13.40 30.23 12.40
N LEU A 76 12.49 30.89 11.66
CA LEU A 76 12.71 32.18 11.01
C LEU A 76 12.30 33.39 11.86
N GLY A 77 11.84 33.19 13.11
CA GLY A 77 11.52 34.28 14.05
C GLY A 77 10.11 34.87 13.92
N ASP A 78 9.23 34.30 13.10
CA ASP A 78 7.85 34.79 12.96
C ASP A 78 6.99 34.40 14.17
N ALA A 79 6.56 35.40 14.95
CA ALA A 79 5.64 35.27 16.08
C ALA A 79 4.18 35.11 15.61
N VAL A 80 3.82 33.94 15.06
CA VAL A 80 2.42 33.63 14.72
C VAL A 80 1.77 32.78 15.81
N LEU A 81 0.50 33.09 16.11
CA LEU A 81 -0.39 32.35 17.01
C LEU A 81 -0.16 30.83 16.88
N SER A 82 0.31 30.21 17.96
CA SER A 82 0.51 28.77 18.08
C SER A 82 -0.84 28.04 17.96
N THR A 83 -1.21 27.57 16.77
CA THR A 83 -2.20 26.49 16.65
C THR A 83 -1.67 25.26 17.38
N ARG A 84 -2.55 24.51 18.05
CA ARG A 84 -2.20 23.35 18.90
C ARG A 84 -1.36 22.28 18.17
N THR A 85 -1.41 22.25 16.84
CA THR A 85 -0.70 21.35 15.92
C THR A 85 0.72 21.80 15.56
N GLY A 86 1.09 23.06 15.82
CA GLY A 86 2.40 23.63 15.46
C GLY A 86 3.55 23.31 16.42
N GLN A 87 3.30 22.59 17.52
CA GLN A 87 4.29 22.35 18.57
C GLN A 87 5.19 21.14 18.30
N HIS A 88 4.72 20.14 17.55
CA HIS A 88 5.51 18.95 17.21
C HIS A 88 5.08 18.31 15.89
N TRP A 89 5.88 17.37 15.39
CA TRP A 89 5.50 16.57 14.22
C TRP A 89 4.30 15.67 14.58
N PRO A 90 3.24 15.62 13.74
CA PRO A 90 2.07 14.79 14.02
C PRO A 90 2.44 13.31 14.12
N ASN A 91 1.92 12.67 15.15
CA ASN A 91 2.03 11.25 15.41
C ASN A 91 0.71 10.53 15.10
N ARG A 92 0.68 9.21 15.36
CA ARG A 92 -0.51 8.37 15.13
C ARG A 92 -1.75 8.89 15.87
N THR A 93 -1.61 9.25 17.14
CA THR A 93 -2.72 9.70 17.99
C THR A 93 -3.31 11.00 17.45
N ASP A 94 -2.46 11.96 17.05
CA ASP A 94 -2.93 13.24 16.53
C ASP A 94 -3.76 13.07 15.26
N LEU A 95 -3.25 12.29 14.30
CA LEU A 95 -3.97 12.04 13.04
C LEU A 95 -5.27 11.26 13.27
N GLN A 96 -5.27 10.28 14.17
CA GLN A 96 -6.47 9.51 14.49
C GLN A 96 -7.52 10.34 15.22
N GLN A 97 -7.11 11.23 16.12
CA GLN A 97 -8.03 12.16 16.78
C GLN A 97 -8.59 13.18 15.78
N ALA A 98 -7.73 13.77 14.95
CA ALA A 98 -8.14 14.78 13.97
C ALA A 98 -9.08 14.25 12.88
N THR A 99 -9.06 12.95 12.59
CA THR A 99 -9.92 12.29 11.58
C THR A 99 -11.15 11.59 12.20
N LYS A 100 -11.25 11.53 13.53
CA LYS A 100 -12.24 10.72 14.23
C LYS A 100 -13.67 11.19 13.95
N GLY A 101 -14.47 10.31 13.37
CA GLY A 101 -15.92 10.55 13.16
C GLY A 101 -16.26 11.60 12.10
N LEU A 102 -15.27 12.13 11.38
CA LEU A 102 -15.48 13.17 10.36
C LEU A 102 -15.83 12.61 8.99
N TYR A 103 -15.53 11.33 8.76
CA TYR A 103 -15.63 10.71 7.43
C TYR A 103 -16.70 9.63 7.41
N ALA A 104 -17.40 9.54 6.29
CA ALA A 104 -18.40 8.50 6.04
C ALA A 104 -17.71 7.18 5.64
N MET A 105 -16.83 6.69 6.51
CA MET A 105 -15.98 5.52 6.28
C MET A 105 -15.90 4.67 7.54
N HIS A 106 -15.64 3.37 7.39
CA HIS A 106 -15.35 2.50 8.51
C HIS A 106 -14.13 3.01 9.30
N SER A 107 -14.26 3.09 10.63
CA SER A 107 -13.26 3.73 11.49
C SER A 107 -11.88 3.09 11.40
N GLN A 108 -11.81 1.76 11.29
CA GLN A 108 -10.54 1.07 11.14
C GLN A 108 -9.90 1.32 9.76
N SER A 109 -10.70 1.58 8.72
CA SER A 109 -10.17 1.96 7.40
C SER A 109 -9.56 3.37 7.43
N VAL A 110 -10.19 4.32 8.13
CA VAL A 110 -9.60 5.65 8.39
C VAL A 110 -8.26 5.51 9.11
N GLN A 111 -8.20 4.68 10.15
CA GLN A 111 -6.96 4.42 10.89
C GLN A 111 -5.84 3.84 10.00
N MET A 112 -6.17 2.92 9.09
CA MET A 112 -5.23 2.35 8.12
C MET A 112 -4.66 3.42 7.18
N ILE A 113 -5.47 4.40 6.77
CA ILE A 113 -5.01 5.53 5.95
C ILE A 113 -4.02 6.39 6.75
N CYS A 114 -4.33 6.73 8.00
CA CYS A 114 -3.42 7.47 8.87
C CYS A 114 -2.07 6.72 9.07
N HIS A 115 -2.12 5.40 9.28
CA HIS A 115 -0.92 4.57 9.41
C HIS A 115 -0.08 4.57 8.13
N THR A 116 -0.72 4.35 6.99
CA THR A 116 -0.04 4.36 5.69
C THR A 116 0.59 5.72 5.40
N PHE A 117 -0.08 6.81 5.77
CA PHE A 117 0.47 8.16 5.63
C PHE A 117 1.74 8.34 6.47
N LEU A 118 1.73 7.96 7.75
CA LEU A 118 2.90 8.05 8.64
C LEU A 118 4.04 7.13 8.19
N GLN A 119 3.74 5.91 7.73
CA GLN A 119 4.75 5.02 7.14
C GLN A 119 5.46 5.68 5.95
N ASN A 120 4.73 6.43 5.12
CA ASN A 120 5.34 7.19 4.03
C ASN A 120 6.22 8.35 4.54
N ILE A 121 5.85 9.01 5.64
CA ILE A 121 6.69 10.02 6.30
C ILE A 121 8.00 9.38 6.79
N ASP A 122 7.91 8.25 7.49
CA ASP A 122 9.07 7.55 8.05
C ASP A 122 9.98 7.02 6.95
N THR A 123 9.41 6.45 5.89
CA THR A 123 10.17 6.03 4.69
C THR A 123 10.89 7.23 4.07
N THR A 124 10.23 8.37 3.95
CA THR A 124 10.84 9.60 3.43
C THR A 124 12.00 10.06 4.32
N ARG A 125 11.85 9.99 5.65
CA ARG A 125 12.91 10.33 6.61
C ARG A 125 14.12 9.41 6.48
N LYS A 126 13.89 8.09 6.41
CA LYS A 126 14.96 7.09 6.23
C LYS A 126 15.74 7.33 4.94
N LEU A 127 15.03 7.53 3.82
CA LEU A 127 15.66 7.80 2.52
C LEU A 127 16.46 9.11 2.50
N ARG A 128 15.97 10.15 3.18
CA ARG A 128 16.73 11.40 3.32
C ARG A 128 18.02 11.22 4.14
N LYS A 129 17.96 10.42 5.21
CA LYS A 129 19.16 10.07 5.99
C LYS A 129 20.19 9.31 5.15
N SER A 130 19.75 8.48 4.21
CA SER A 130 20.63 7.81 3.25
C SER A 130 21.03 8.67 2.04
N GLY A 131 20.85 9.99 2.11
CA GLY A 131 21.26 10.94 1.06
C GLY A 131 20.32 11.05 -0.15
N VAL A 132 19.19 10.33 -0.17
CA VAL A 132 18.24 10.39 -1.29
C VAL A 132 17.40 11.66 -1.19
N LYS A 133 17.44 12.48 -2.25
CA LYS A 133 16.61 13.69 -2.38
C LYS A 133 15.16 13.34 -2.69
N ILE A 134 14.36 13.09 -1.65
CA ILE A 134 12.92 12.78 -1.76
C ILE A 134 12.05 13.79 -1.01
N ARG A 135 10.85 14.09 -1.55
CA ARG A 135 9.86 14.98 -0.92
C ARG A 135 8.90 14.19 -0.05
N TYR A 136 8.46 14.77 1.06
CA TYR A 136 7.31 14.26 1.82
C TYR A 136 6.05 14.24 0.93
N PRO A 137 5.03 13.41 1.23
CA PRO A 137 3.74 13.45 0.57
C PRO A 137 3.16 14.88 0.56
N TYR A 138 2.88 15.40 -0.63
CA TYR A 138 2.42 16.79 -0.82
C TYR A 138 1.24 16.92 -1.79
N LYS A 139 0.99 15.91 -2.62
CA LYS A 139 -0.07 15.96 -3.64
C LYS A 139 -1.44 15.70 -3.04
N THR A 140 -2.43 16.47 -3.47
CA THR A 140 -3.85 16.22 -3.19
C THR A 140 -4.28 14.96 -3.92
N LYS A 141 -5.08 14.13 -3.27
CA LYS A 141 -5.67 12.93 -3.84
C LYS A 141 -7.17 13.11 -3.98
N HIS A 142 -7.67 13.00 -5.20
CA HIS A 142 -9.11 12.96 -5.46
C HIS A 142 -9.72 11.65 -4.96
N THR A 143 -9.03 10.53 -5.23
CA THR A 143 -9.39 9.21 -4.70
C THR A 143 -8.22 8.57 -3.98
N TYR A 144 -8.51 7.66 -3.07
CA TYR A 144 -7.50 6.80 -2.45
C TYR A 144 -7.97 5.35 -2.38
N THR A 145 -7.05 4.43 -2.11
CA THR A 145 -7.35 2.99 -1.98
C THR A 145 -8.15 2.74 -0.70
N LEU A 146 -9.08 1.80 -0.76
CA LEU A 146 -9.79 1.32 0.42
C LEU A 146 -8.98 0.21 1.08
N MET A 147 -8.93 0.22 2.41
CA MET A 147 -8.14 -0.73 3.19
C MET A 147 -8.96 -1.21 4.37
N TRP A 148 -8.92 -2.52 4.63
CA TRP A 148 -9.56 -3.16 5.76
C TRP A 148 -8.53 -4.01 6.49
N PRO A 149 -8.28 -3.78 7.79
CA PRO A 149 -7.44 -4.69 8.56
C PRO A 149 -8.12 -6.05 8.71
N ALA A 150 -7.36 -7.10 9.00
CA ALA A 150 -7.87 -8.47 9.09
C ALA A 150 -9.10 -8.57 10.00
N GLN A 151 -9.10 -7.93 11.17
CA GLN A 151 -10.24 -7.98 12.09
C GLN A 151 -11.54 -7.32 11.58
N ALA A 152 -11.46 -6.50 10.52
CA ALA A 152 -12.63 -5.87 9.90
C ALA A 152 -13.24 -6.74 8.80
N VAL A 153 -12.44 -7.63 8.22
CA VAL A 153 -12.83 -8.45 7.07
C VAL A 153 -13.61 -9.65 7.60
N LYS A 154 -14.84 -9.82 7.12
CA LYS A 154 -15.63 -11.02 7.42
C LYS A 154 -15.62 -11.92 6.20
N VAL A 155 -15.05 -13.10 6.36
CA VAL A 155 -14.98 -14.13 5.31
C VAL A 155 -15.99 -15.22 5.63
N THR A 156 -16.76 -15.60 4.62
CA THR A 156 -17.63 -16.77 4.61
C THR A 156 -17.17 -17.70 3.49
N GLU A 157 -17.76 -18.88 3.35
CA GLU A 157 -17.32 -19.89 2.37
C GLU A 157 -17.13 -19.34 0.94
N ASN A 158 -18.07 -18.53 0.46
CA ASN A 158 -18.07 -17.98 -0.91
C ASN A 158 -18.27 -16.45 -0.97
N ARG A 159 -18.19 -15.75 0.17
CA ARG A 159 -18.35 -14.29 0.20
C ARG A 159 -17.39 -13.61 1.14
N VAL A 160 -17.00 -12.40 0.76
CA VAL A 160 -16.22 -11.46 1.56
C VAL A 160 -17.09 -10.25 1.85
N ILE A 161 -17.22 -9.90 3.12
CA ILE A 161 -18.04 -8.78 3.58
C ILE A 161 -17.09 -7.71 4.14
N LEU A 162 -17.09 -6.55 3.51
CA LEU A 162 -16.19 -5.43 3.81
C LEU A 162 -17.01 -4.24 4.34
N PRO A 163 -16.81 -3.81 5.60
CA PRO A 163 -17.60 -2.74 6.18
C PRO A 163 -17.27 -1.38 5.53
N MET A 164 -18.29 -0.60 5.18
CA MET A 164 -18.14 0.67 4.43
C MET A 164 -18.26 1.93 5.31
N GLY A 165 -18.79 1.81 6.52
CA GLY A 165 -19.00 2.93 7.45
C GLY A 165 -20.40 2.97 8.04
N ARG A 166 -20.65 3.90 8.97
CA ARG A 166 -21.96 4.03 9.63
C ARG A 166 -23.05 4.39 8.63
N GLY A 167 -24.18 3.69 8.67
CA GLY A 167 -25.33 3.94 7.79
C GLY A 167 -25.11 3.51 6.33
N ARG A 168 -24.04 2.78 6.03
CA ARG A 168 -23.75 2.27 4.69
C ARG A 168 -23.77 0.75 4.71
N GLU A 169 -24.41 0.16 3.70
CA GLU A 169 -24.35 -1.27 3.50
C GLU A 169 -22.90 -1.74 3.29
N PRO A 170 -22.52 -2.90 3.84
CA PRO A 170 -21.21 -3.46 3.59
C PRO A 170 -21.05 -3.82 2.11
N LEU A 171 -19.84 -3.68 1.60
CA LEU A 171 -19.49 -4.19 0.27
C LEU A 171 -19.36 -5.71 0.38
N VAL A 172 -20.33 -6.43 -0.20
CA VAL A 172 -20.34 -7.90 -0.25
C VAL A 172 -19.84 -8.35 -1.61
N LEU A 173 -18.80 -9.17 -1.63
CA LEU A 173 -18.19 -9.71 -2.85
C LEU A 173 -18.33 -11.23 -2.86
N ASN A 174 -18.82 -11.80 -3.98
CA ASN A 174 -18.90 -13.25 -4.17
C ASN A 174 -17.53 -13.80 -4.58
N LEU A 175 -16.67 -14.01 -3.59
CA LEU A 175 -15.30 -14.49 -3.76
C LEU A 175 -15.00 -15.55 -2.71
N LYS A 176 -14.39 -16.66 -3.16
CA LYS A 176 -13.78 -17.65 -2.28
C LYS A 176 -12.34 -17.24 -2.01
N LEU A 177 -12.06 -16.83 -0.77
CA LEU A 177 -10.71 -16.50 -0.32
C LEU A 177 -10.00 -17.75 0.20
N PRO A 178 -8.66 -17.80 0.16
CA PRO A 178 -7.91 -18.85 0.82
C PRO A 178 -8.15 -18.84 2.33
N GLU A 179 -7.93 -19.99 2.96
CA GLU A 179 -7.83 -20.07 4.42
C GLU A 179 -6.71 -19.16 4.93
N GLY A 180 -6.88 -18.58 6.11
CA GLY A 180 -5.94 -17.59 6.65
C GLY A 180 -5.99 -16.22 5.96
N ALA A 181 -7.01 -15.94 5.15
CA ALA A 181 -7.24 -14.61 4.59
C ALA A 181 -7.35 -13.54 5.70
N GLY A 182 -6.55 -12.48 5.55
CA GLY A 182 -6.45 -11.38 6.50
C GLY A 182 -6.80 -10.04 5.86
N ALA A 183 -5.91 -9.06 6.02
CA ALA A 183 -6.16 -7.69 5.59
C ALA A 183 -6.40 -7.59 4.08
N CYS A 184 -7.35 -6.73 3.69
CA CYS A 184 -7.76 -6.51 2.31
C CYS A 184 -7.47 -5.07 1.87
N LYS A 185 -7.08 -4.89 0.62
CA LYS A 185 -7.00 -3.58 -0.04
C LYS A 185 -7.72 -3.62 -1.37
N LEU A 186 -8.51 -2.60 -1.68
CA LEU A 186 -9.15 -2.45 -2.98
C LEU A 186 -8.38 -1.46 -3.84
N VAL A 187 -7.82 -1.97 -4.92
CA VAL A 187 -6.93 -1.26 -5.85
C VAL A 187 -7.63 -1.13 -7.19
N PHE A 188 -7.30 -0.06 -7.93
CA PHE A 188 -7.76 0.12 -9.29
C PHE A 188 -6.56 0.04 -10.23
N ASN A 189 -6.61 -0.91 -11.15
CA ASN A 189 -5.59 -1.23 -12.14
C ASN A 189 -6.30 -1.79 -13.38
N ASP A 190 -6.74 -0.90 -14.27
CA ASP A 190 -7.59 -1.22 -15.45
C ASP A 190 -8.86 -2.03 -15.11
N GLY A 191 -9.37 -1.80 -13.90
CA GLY A 191 -10.40 -2.61 -13.26
C GLY A 191 -10.19 -2.63 -11.75
N TYR A 192 -11.22 -3.06 -11.01
CA TYR A 192 -11.11 -3.20 -9.57
C TYR A 192 -10.47 -4.54 -9.20
N GLU A 193 -9.53 -4.51 -8.26
CA GLU A 193 -8.84 -5.68 -7.73
C GLU A 193 -8.93 -5.68 -6.20
N LEU A 194 -9.27 -6.82 -5.62
CA LEU A 194 -9.13 -7.05 -4.18
C LEU A 194 -7.78 -7.74 -3.92
N HIS A 195 -6.90 -7.04 -3.23
CA HIS A 195 -5.60 -7.54 -2.79
C HIS A 195 -5.75 -8.07 -1.37
N VAL A 196 -5.60 -9.38 -1.19
CA VAL A 196 -5.82 -10.06 0.08
C VAL A 196 -4.48 -10.54 0.61
N THR A 197 -4.12 -10.08 1.81
CA THR A 197 -2.97 -10.60 2.54
C THR A 197 -3.39 -11.83 3.31
N TYR A 198 -2.61 -12.90 3.28
CA TYR A 198 -2.89 -14.14 4.03
C TYR A 198 -1.61 -14.67 4.66
N HIS A 199 -1.78 -15.35 5.79
CA HIS A 199 -0.68 -16.02 6.46
C HIS A 199 -0.26 -17.23 5.63
N VAL A 200 1.04 -17.37 5.41
CA VAL A 200 1.63 -18.60 4.88
C VAL A 200 2.56 -19.12 5.94
N ASP A 201 2.35 -20.36 6.35
CA ASP A 201 3.26 -21.02 7.28
C ASP A 201 4.67 -21.01 6.72
N ASP A 202 5.65 -20.96 7.61
CA ASP A 202 7.04 -20.96 7.20
C ASP A 202 7.29 -22.15 6.28
N ALA A 203 8.00 -21.90 5.18
CA ALA A 203 8.45 -22.97 4.31
C ALA A 203 9.21 -23.97 5.20
N GLN A 204 8.76 -25.22 5.22
CA GLN A 204 9.51 -26.28 5.90
C GLN A 204 10.97 -26.21 5.42
N GLU A 205 11.91 -26.30 6.36
CA GLU A 205 13.30 -26.43 6.00
C GLU A 205 13.44 -27.56 4.98
N SER A 206 14.20 -27.29 3.92
CA SER A 206 14.46 -28.28 2.89
C SER A 206 14.97 -29.55 3.58
N PRO A 207 14.34 -30.72 3.37
CA PRO A 207 14.73 -31.96 4.07
C PRO A 207 16.12 -32.46 3.64
N GLY A 208 16.72 -31.84 2.62
CA GLY A 208 18.04 -32.20 2.11
C GLY A 208 19.17 -31.39 2.74
N THR A 209 20.31 -32.04 2.96
CA THR A 209 21.57 -31.42 3.41
C THR A 209 22.37 -30.75 2.27
N ARG A 210 21.84 -30.80 1.04
CA ARG A 210 22.51 -30.28 -0.16
C ARG A 210 22.52 -28.76 -0.19
N LYS A 211 23.63 -28.21 -0.67
CA LYS A 211 23.80 -26.76 -0.85
C LYS A 211 23.53 -26.37 -2.28
N ALA A 212 22.82 -25.26 -2.46
CA ALA A 212 22.62 -24.62 -3.74
C ALA A 212 23.24 -23.22 -3.73
N CYS A 213 23.97 -22.88 -4.79
CA CYS A 213 24.49 -21.54 -5.03
C CYS A 213 23.64 -20.88 -6.12
N VAL A 214 23.26 -19.62 -5.90
CA VAL A 214 22.46 -18.84 -6.84
C VAL A 214 23.28 -17.65 -7.31
N ASP A 215 23.51 -17.56 -8.62
CA ASP A 215 24.10 -16.40 -9.28
C ASP A 215 23.01 -15.62 -10.04
N LEU A 216 22.91 -14.31 -9.78
CA LEU A 216 21.91 -13.45 -10.40
C LEU A 216 22.55 -12.73 -11.59
N GLY A 217 21.97 -12.94 -12.79
CA GLY A 217 22.53 -12.42 -14.03
C GLY A 217 21.66 -11.34 -14.69
N GLU A 218 22.26 -10.62 -15.63
CA GLU A 218 21.57 -9.64 -16.47
C GLU A 218 20.77 -10.32 -17.60
N ILE A 219 21.36 -11.36 -18.22
CA ILE A 219 20.74 -12.09 -19.35
C ILE A 219 19.74 -13.15 -18.84
N HIS A 220 20.18 -13.95 -17.88
CA HIS A 220 19.38 -14.94 -17.15
C HIS A 220 19.08 -14.41 -15.76
N GLN A 221 17.84 -14.57 -15.29
CA GLN A 221 17.44 -14.00 -14.00
C GLN A 221 18.20 -14.65 -12.84
N ALA A 222 18.43 -15.96 -12.93
CA ALA A 222 19.24 -16.70 -12.00
C ALA A 222 19.83 -17.94 -12.66
N ALA A 223 21.06 -18.29 -12.32
CA ALA A 223 21.62 -19.63 -12.49
C ALA A 223 21.76 -20.26 -11.10
N VAL A 224 21.31 -21.50 -10.95
CA VAL A 224 21.40 -22.25 -9.71
C VAL A 224 22.19 -23.50 -9.97
N SER A 225 23.21 -23.76 -9.15
CA SER A 225 23.96 -25.01 -9.15
C SER A 225 23.93 -25.63 -7.76
N THR A 226 24.03 -26.96 -7.72
CA THR A 226 24.11 -27.73 -6.47
C THR A 226 25.49 -28.36 -6.31
N ASP A 227 25.87 -28.67 -5.08
CA ASP A 227 27.05 -29.49 -4.76
C ASP A 227 27.03 -30.88 -5.42
N SER A 228 25.86 -31.40 -5.78
CA SER A 228 25.69 -32.65 -6.52
C SER A 228 25.84 -32.53 -8.05
N GLY A 229 26.26 -31.36 -8.56
CA GLY A 229 26.50 -31.14 -9.99
C GLY A 229 25.24 -30.89 -10.84
N GLN A 230 24.05 -30.86 -10.23
CA GLN A 230 22.83 -30.44 -10.91
C GLN A 230 22.77 -28.92 -11.05
N ALA A 231 22.23 -28.44 -12.17
CA ALA A 231 22.06 -27.02 -12.42
C ALA A 231 20.74 -26.69 -13.13
N ILE A 232 20.19 -25.51 -12.85
CA ILE A 232 19.04 -24.94 -13.55
C ILE A 232 19.31 -23.47 -13.88
N VAL A 233 18.89 -23.04 -15.06
CA VAL A 233 18.98 -21.63 -15.48
C VAL A 233 17.57 -21.07 -15.66
N VAL A 234 17.24 -20.04 -14.89
CA VAL A 234 15.96 -19.34 -14.95
C VAL A 234 16.04 -18.22 -15.99
N SER A 235 15.41 -18.44 -17.14
CA SER A 235 15.40 -17.46 -18.23
C SER A 235 14.36 -16.35 -18.03
N GLY A 236 14.76 -15.10 -18.23
CA GLY A 236 13.86 -13.93 -18.18
C GLY A 236 13.02 -13.68 -19.44
N ARG A 237 13.02 -14.60 -20.42
CA ARG A 237 12.36 -14.40 -21.74
C ARG A 237 10.86 -14.06 -21.62
N GLY A 238 10.12 -14.72 -20.72
CA GLY A 238 8.70 -14.44 -20.51
C GLY A 238 8.43 -13.01 -20.00
N ILE A 239 9.21 -12.56 -19.02
CA ILE A 239 9.11 -11.19 -18.47
C ILE A 239 9.46 -10.16 -19.55
N ARG A 240 10.49 -10.42 -20.37
CA ARG A 240 10.85 -9.52 -21.49
C ARG A 240 9.76 -9.44 -22.55
N SER A 241 9.11 -10.56 -22.88
CA SER A 241 7.98 -10.59 -23.81
C SER A 241 6.80 -9.76 -23.28
N LEU A 242 6.43 -9.93 -22.02
CA LEU A 242 5.37 -9.15 -21.37
C LEU A 242 5.69 -7.64 -21.31
N LYS A 243 6.95 -7.27 -21.04
CA LYS A 243 7.36 -5.85 -21.06
C LYS A 243 7.21 -5.23 -22.45
N ARG A 244 7.55 -5.96 -23.52
CA ARG A 244 7.42 -5.49 -24.91
C ARG A 244 5.96 -5.29 -25.35
N GLN A 245 5.02 -6.02 -24.77
CA GLN A 245 3.59 -5.83 -25.06
C GLN A 245 2.96 -4.65 -24.33
N ARG A 246 3.63 -4.11 -23.30
CA ARG A 246 3.15 -3.00 -22.45
C ARG A 246 3.82 -1.66 -22.77
N SER A 247 4.68 -1.62 -23.78
CA SER A 247 5.41 -0.44 -24.25
C SER A 247 4.72 0.21 -25.44
#